data_AF-A0A1I2GWU6-F1
#
_entry.id   AF-A0A1I2GWU6-F1
#
_cell.length_a   1.000
_cell.length_b   1.000
_cell.length_c   1.000
_cell.angle_alpha   90.00
_cell.angle_beta   90.00
_cell.angle_gamma   90.00
#
_symmetry.space_group_name_H-M   'P 1'
#
loop_
_entity.id
_entity.type
_entity.pdbx_description
1 polymer ?
#
loop_
_entity_poly.entity_id
_entity_poly.type
_entity_poly.pdbx_seq_one_letter_code
_entity_poly.pdbx_strand_id
1 'polypeptide(L)'
;MKYVIRVLTLLMSLQASAQLSAGSSGMTVLSGTPVAIDGLTLVPATILNLADNTIQKSTSAVSGNPGSINRVYQFVTPIQFSGTAGVYYLPTELNGYSESSLQLAYSSGINTALAVTTASTVNATTHSVSNTLTNQPLAVVTASALPDFIPILSTLPATQYGTSTFTAVVDVYELNAAPTSAAVTVYIAKDPLVALSFNARSVLVGGKVVQNGSWGFDSSNDNFYILTTQGMTGQGHKAFGLTGVLTPGNTKGSLTIASTIAGVSGGELKITNNSDADKIDYFKQ
;
A
#
# COMPACT_ATOMS: atom_id res chain seq x y z
N MET A 1 38.74 9.58 58.98
CA MET A 1 37.70 9.51 57.94
C MET A 1 38.30 8.85 56.71
N LYS A 2 37.78 7.70 56.26
CA LYS A 2 38.25 7.00 55.06
C LYS A 2 37.40 7.43 53.87
N TYR A 3 37.99 8.13 52.90
CA TYR A 3 37.31 8.50 51.67
C TYR A 3 37.35 7.33 50.70
N VAL A 4 36.18 6.75 50.41
CA VAL A 4 36.03 5.73 49.38
C VAL A 4 35.75 6.46 48.07
N ILE A 5 36.74 6.55 47.20
CA ILE A 5 36.57 7.05 45.82
C ILE A 5 35.92 5.92 45.01
N ARG A 6 34.66 6.08 44.61
CA ARG A 6 34.02 5.21 43.62
C ARG A 6 34.31 5.79 42.24
N VAL A 7 35.19 5.13 41.48
CA VAL A 7 35.38 5.42 40.06
C VAL A 7 34.24 4.73 39.30
N LEU A 8 33.36 5.53 38.70
CA LEU A 8 32.29 5.06 37.81
C LEU A 8 32.84 5.05 36.38
N THR A 9 33.25 3.88 35.89
CA THR A 9 33.74 3.71 34.52
C THR A 9 32.55 3.74 33.55
N LEU A 10 32.42 4.83 32.80
CA LEU A 10 31.46 4.98 31.71
C LEU A 10 31.98 4.20 30.49
N LEU A 11 31.54 2.95 30.30
CA LEU A 11 31.78 2.22 29.05
C LEU A 11 30.89 2.82 27.96
N MET A 12 31.44 3.75 27.18
CA MET A 12 30.83 4.14 25.91
C MET A 12 31.01 2.98 24.93
N SER A 13 29.93 2.28 24.59
CA SER A 13 29.93 1.29 23.52
C SER A 13 30.09 2.01 22.18
N LEU A 14 31.29 1.96 21.58
CA LEU A 14 31.49 2.34 20.19
C LEU A 14 30.74 1.30 19.32
N GLN A 15 29.65 1.72 18.68
CA GLN A 15 29.03 0.91 17.64
C GLN A 15 29.95 0.90 16.42
N ALA A 16 30.61 -0.23 16.18
CA ALA A 16 31.34 -0.45 14.93
C ALA A 16 30.33 -0.84 13.84
N SER A 17 30.14 0.03 12.86
CA SER A 17 29.38 -0.29 11.64
C SER A 17 30.34 -0.88 10.60
N ALA A 18 30.15 -2.15 10.24
CA ALA A 18 30.87 -2.75 9.12
C ALA A 18 30.14 -2.44 7.80
N GLN A 19 30.89 -2.10 6.75
CA GLN A 19 30.37 -1.86 5.40
C GLN A 19 31.22 -2.69 4.42
N LEU A 20 30.60 -3.22 3.36
CA LEU A 20 31.38 -3.83 2.29
C LEU A 20 31.91 -2.72 1.38
N SER A 21 33.23 -2.68 1.16
CA SER A 21 33.86 -1.76 0.23
C SER A 21 34.75 -2.54 -0.74
N ALA A 22 34.64 -2.21 -2.02
CA ALA A 22 35.46 -2.74 -3.09
C ALA A 22 36.11 -1.57 -3.83
N GLY A 23 37.45 -1.55 -3.87
CA GLY A 23 38.22 -0.52 -4.57
C GLY A 23 38.20 -0.70 -6.08
N SER A 24 39.17 -0.10 -6.77
CA SER A 24 39.23 -0.07 -8.24
C SER A 24 39.48 -1.44 -8.88
N SER A 25 40.18 -2.34 -8.21
CA SER A 25 40.31 -3.74 -8.65
C SER A 25 39.00 -4.53 -8.52
N GLY A 26 38.06 -4.00 -7.73
CA GLY A 26 36.71 -4.51 -7.55
C GLY A 26 36.60 -5.90 -6.92
N MET A 27 35.37 -6.37 -6.85
CA MET A 27 34.99 -7.74 -6.54
C MET A 27 34.09 -8.26 -7.66
N THR A 28 34.44 -9.41 -8.23
CA THR A 28 33.63 -10.07 -9.26
C THR A 28 32.85 -11.23 -8.63
N VAL A 29 31.55 -11.23 -8.86
CA VAL A 29 30.63 -12.30 -8.46
C VAL A 29 30.17 -13.01 -9.72
N LEU A 30 30.42 -14.31 -9.80
CA LEU A 30 30.01 -15.12 -10.95
C LEU A 30 28.48 -15.30 -10.97
N SER A 31 27.93 -15.53 -12.15
CA SER A 31 26.51 -15.86 -12.32
C SER A 31 26.12 -17.07 -11.44
N GLY A 32 24.93 -17.01 -10.84
CA GLY A 32 24.37 -18.01 -9.94
C GLY A 32 25.01 -18.05 -8.56
N THR A 33 26.05 -17.25 -8.27
CA THR A 33 26.74 -17.26 -6.97
C THR A 33 26.04 -16.33 -5.98
N PRO A 34 25.49 -16.84 -4.86
CA PRO A 34 24.88 -15.99 -3.86
C PRO A 34 25.92 -15.15 -3.12
N VAL A 35 25.60 -13.87 -2.91
CA VAL A 35 26.34 -12.96 -2.05
C VAL A 35 25.39 -12.37 -1.02
N ALA A 36 25.79 -12.40 0.25
CA ALA A 36 25.03 -11.86 1.36
C ALA A 36 25.86 -10.81 2.11
N ILE A 37 25.28 -9.63 2.35
CA ILE A 37 25.93 -8.48 2.99
C ILE A 37 24.97 -7.91 4.03
N ASP A 38 25.13 -8.33 5.29
CA ASP A 38 24.35 -7.83 6.45
C ASP A 38 22.82 -7.81 6.21
N GLY A 39 22.32 -8.85 5.53
CA GLY A 39 20.90 -9.04 5.21
C GLY A 39 20.50 -8.71 3.76
N LEU A 40 21.33 -8.00 2.99
CA LEU A 40 21.14 -7.89 1.54
C LEU A 40 21.58 -9.21 0.90
N THR A 41 20.77 -9.79 0.03
CA THR A 41 21.16 -10.94 -0.78
C THR A 41 21.09 -10.62 -2.26
N LEU A 42 22.12 -10.98 -3.00
CA LEU A 42 22.17 -10.88 -4.45
C LEU A 42 22.57 -12.25 -5.03
N VAL A 43 21.80 -12.75 -5.98
CA VAL A 43 22.14 -13.91 -6.81
C VAL A 43 22.13 -13.45 -8.26
N PRO A 44 23.29 -13.03 -8.80
CA PRO A 44 23.36 -12.48 -10.15
C PRO A 44 23.01 -13.52 -11.22
N ALA A 45 22.24 -13.16 -12.23
CA ALA A 45 22.01 -13.98 -13.43
C ALA A 45 23.15 -13.83 -14.46
N THR A 46 23.91 -12.75 -14.36
CA THR A 46 25.11 -12.45 -15.16
C THR A 46 26.28 -12.16 -14.22
N ILE A 47 27.51 -12.07 -14.73
CA ILE A 47 28.65 -11.63 -13.92
C ILE A 47 28.34 -10.24 -13.34
N LEU A 48 28.47 -10.09 -12.02
CA LEU A 48 28.32 -8.82 -11.31
C LEU A 48 29.71 -8.31 -10.91
N ASN A 49 30.04 -7.10 -11.34
CA ASN A 49 31.27 -6.42 -10.95
C ASN A 49 30.95 -5.29 -9.97
N LEU A 50 31.52 -5.38 -8.77
CA LEU A 50 31.46 -4.34 -7.75
C LEU A 50 32.84 -3.68 -7.70
N ALA A 51 33.06 -2.68 -8.56
CA ALA A 51 34.28 -1.87 -8.55
C ALA A 51 33.95 -0.45 -8.08
N ASP A 52 34.89 0.16 -7.35
CA ASP A 52 34.76 1.53 -6.82
C ASP A 52 33.42 1.76 -6.11
N ASN A 53 33.06 0.83 -5.23
CA ASN A 53 31.74 0.80 -4.60
C ASN A 53 31.85 0.52 -3.10
N THR A 54 30.98 1.16 -2.34
CA THR A 54 30.74 0.85 -0.94
C THR A 54 29.25 0.65 -0.75
N ILE A 55 28.87 -0.47 -0.12
CA ILE A 55 27.48 -0.79 0.18
C ILE A 55 27.22 -0.42 1.64
N GLN A 56 26.37 0.58 1.83
CA GLN A 56 26.03 1.12 3.14
C GLN A 56 24.65 0.64 3.56
N LYS A 57 24.53 0.16 4.81
CA LYS A 57 23.23 -0.10 5.42
C LYS A 57 22.78 1.13 6.21
N SER A 58 21.54 1.56 5.97
CA SER A 58 20.85 2.60 6.72
C SER A 58 19.63 2.03 7.44
N THR A 59 19.41 2.51 8.66
CA THR A 59 18.20 2.24 9.45
C THR A 59 17.13 3.30 9.26
N SER A 60 17.41 4.35 8.50
CA SER A 60 16.44 5.37 8.16
C SER A 60 15.72 4.95 6.87
N ALA A 61 14.40 4.83 6.94
CA ALA A 61 13.57 4.58 5.76
C ALA A 61 13.75 5.67 4.69
N VAL A 62 13.59 5.27 3.43
CA VAL A 62 13.43 6.19 2.31
C VAL A 62 12.05 6.84 2.44
N SER A 63 12.04 8.17 2.55
CA SER A 63 10.79 8.95 2.55
C SER A 63 10.19 9.01 1.15
N GLY A 64 8.87 8.97 1.05
CA GLY A 64 8.17 9.09 -0.21
C GLY A 64 6.78 8.48 -0.14
N ASN A 65 6.11 8.48 -1.29
CA ASN A 65 4.92 7.68 -1.49
C ASN A 65 5.10 6.86 -2.79
N PRO A 66 5.45 5.57 -2.70
CA PRO A 66 5.59 4.80 -1.46
C PRO A 66 6.91 5.10 -0.71
N GLY A 67 6.90 4.95 0.61
CA GLY A 67 8.10 5.01 1.47
C GLY A 67 8.81 3.65 1.53
N SER A 68 9.64 3.40 2.55
CA SER A 68 10.24 2.07 2.75
C SER A 68 10.22 1.61 4.20
N ILE A 69 10.60 0.36 4.42
CA ILE A 69 11.01 -0.14 5.74
C ILE A 69 12.34 0.52 6.18
N ASN A 70 12.66 0.42 7.46
CA ASN A 70 13.90 0.90 8.08
C ASN A 70 15.12 0.00 7.80
N ARG A 71 15.15 -0.65 6.63
CA ARG A 71 16.25 -1.51 6.17
C ARG A 71 16.59 -1.16 4.73
N VAL A 72 17.59 -0.29 4.57
CA VAL A 72 17.94 0.31 3.28
C VAL A 72 19.41 0.04 2.98
N TYR A 73 19.70 -0.51 1.80
CA TYR A 73 21.06 -0.68 1.30
C TYR A 73 21.32 0.32 0.20
N GLN A 74 22.44 1.03 0.29
CA GLN A 74 22.85 2.05 -0.67
C GLN A 74 24.18 1.68 -1.31
N PHE A 75 24.20 1.61 -2.62
CA PHE A 75 25.41 1.49 -3.43
C PHE A 75 25.88 2.91 -3.74
N VAL A 76 27.09 3.28 -3.29
CA VAL A 76 27.65 4.61 -3.56
C VAL A 76 27.73 4.89 -5.06
N THR A 77 28.07 3.86 -5.84
CA THR A 77 28.02 3.88 -7.31
C THR A 77 26.90 2.94 -7.75
N PRO A 78 25.85 3.41 -8.47
CA PRO A 78 24.79 2.52 -8.92
C PRO A 78 25.32 1.36 -9.78
N ILE A 79 24.81 0.16 -9.55
CA ILE A 79 25.21 -1.04 -10.30
C ILE A 79 24.11 -1.47 -11.26
N GLN A 80 24.46 -1.99 -12.43
CA GLN A 80 23.48 -2.69 -13.26
C GLN A 80 23.33 -4.12 -12.79
N PHE A 81 22.10 -4.52 -12.44
CA PHE A 81 21.83 -5.82 -11.86
C PHE A 81 20.75 -6.57 -12.64
N SER A 82 21.04 -7.84 -12.93
CA SER A 82 20.07 -8.83 -13.36
C SER A 82 20.24 -10.07 -12.49
N GLY A 83 19.14 -10.62 -11.97
CA GLY A 83 19.16 -11.74 -11.03
C GLY A 83 18.18 -11.55 -9.88
N THR A 84 18.29 -12.38 -8.85
CA THR A 84 17.44 -12.28 -7.66
C THR A 84 18.09 -11.38 -6.62
N ALA A 85 17.40 -10.33 -6.22
CA ALA A 85 17.77 -9.48 -5.10
C ALA A 85 16.79 -9.72 -3.94
N GLY A 86 17.28 -9.60 -2.72
CA GLY A 86 16.48 -9.82 -1.53
C GLY A 86 17.01 -9.07 -0.31
N VAL A 87 16.13 -8.89 0.66
CA VAL A 87 16.41 -8.19 1.92
C VAL A 87 15.84 -9.02 3.06
N TYR A 88 16.71 -9.43 3.97
CA TYR A 88 16.33 -9.82 5.32
C TYR A 88 16.14 -8.57 6.19
N TYR A 89 15.08 -8.57 6.99
CA TYR A 89 14.70 -7.49 7.88
C TYR A 89 14.34 -8.02 9.27
N LEU A 90 14.20 -7.10 10.21
CA LEU A 90 13.63 -7.38 11.53
C LEU A 90 12.18 -6.88 11.57
N PRO A 91 11.28 -7.50 12.35
CA PRO A 91 9.91 -7.01 12.52
C PRO A 91 9.84 -5.55 13.00
N THR A 92 10.82 -5.10 13.80
CA THR A 92 10.91 -3.70 14.27
C THR A 92 11.26 -2.70 13.17
N GLU A 93 11.64 -3.18 11.98
CA GLU A 93 12.03 -2.33 10.86
C GLU A 93 10.90 -2.11 9.86
N LEU A 94 9.76 -2.77 10.01
CA LEU A 94 8.64 -2.71 9.06
C LEU A 94 8.06 -1.31 8.83
N ASN A 95 8.37 -0.34 9.70
CA ASN A 95 7.94 1.05 9.54
C ASN A 95 6.41 1.18 9.37
N GLY A 96 5.66 0.30 10.05
CA GLY A 96 4.19 0.26 10.00
C GLY A 96 3.60 -0.61 8.89
N TYR A 97 4.38 -1.05 7.90
CA TYR A 97 3.90 -1.92 6.83
C TYR A 97 3.50 -3.31 7.35
N SER A 98 2.45 -3.88 6.77
CA SER A 98 2.12 -5.30 6.97
C SER A 98 3.20 -6.17 6.35
N GLU A 99 3.75 -7.13 7.10
CA GLU A 99 4.84 -7.98 6.60
C GLU A 99 4.48 -8.70 5.29
N SER A 100 3.26 -9.23 5.22
CA SER A 100 2.73 -9.93 4.04
C SER A 100 2.54 -9.06 2.80
N SER A 101 2.52 -7.72 2.95
CA SER A 101 2.35 -6.80 1.83
C SER A 101 3.67 -6.33 1.23
N LEU A 102 4.80 -6.67 1.86
CA LEU A 102 6.10 -6.21 1.41
C LEU A 102 6.43 -6.69 0.00
N GLN A 103 7.06 -5.79 -0.73
CA GLN A 103 7.63 -5.97 -2.05
C GLN A 103 9.07 -5.48 -2.02
N LEU A 104 9.94 -6.12 -2.80
CA LEU A 104 11.29 -5.59 -3.02
C LEU A 104 11.15 -4.22 -3.70
N ALA A 105 11.88 -3.23 -3.22
CA ALA A 105 11.91 -1.90 -3.79
C ALA A 105 13.35 -1.49 -4.08
N TYR A 106 13.56 -0.75 -5.16
CA TYR A 106 14.87 -0.26 -5.56
C TYR A 106 14.77 1.13 -6.17
N SER A 107 15.91 1.79 -6.33
CA SER A 107 15.98 3.04 -7.09
C SER A 107 17.30 3.17 -7.83
N SER A 108 17.30 3.98 -8.90
CA SER A 108 18.46 4.23 -9.76
C SER A 108 19.43 5.27 -9.20
N GLY A 109 19.03 6.03 -8.20
CA GLY A 109 19.87 6.99 -7.49
C GLY A 109 19.57 7.06 -6.00
N ILE A 110 20.53 7.58 -5.23
CA ILE A 110 20.31 7.94 -3.83
C ILE A 110 19.36 9.15 -3.80
N ASN A 111 18.31 9.11 -2.99
CA ASN A 111 17.25 10.13 -2.91
C ASN A 111 16.31 10.23 -4.12
N THR A 112 16.26 9.22 -4.99
CA THR A 112 15.24 9.13 -6.03
C THR A 112 14.05 8.30 -5.55
N ALA A 113 12.87 8.52 -6.14
CA ALA A 113 11.68 7.72 -5.84
C ALA A 113 11.92 6.22 -6.01
N LEU A 114 11.30 5.41 -5.15
CA LEU A 114 11.41 3.96 -5.20
C LEU A 114 10.54 3.39 -6.33
N ALA A 115 11.14 2.51 -7.13
CA ALA A 115 10.42 1.54 -7.93
C ALA A 115 10.10 0.34 -7.04
N VAL A 116 8.82 0.14 -6.75
CA VAL A 116 8.34 -1.02 -6.00
C VAL A 116 7.99 -2.13 -6.98
N THR A 117 8.61 -3.30 -6.81
CA THR A 117 8.33 -4.45 -7.65
C THR A 117 6.94 -5.03 -7.36
N THR A 118 6.47 -5.89 -8.26
CA THR A 118 5.25 -6.68 -8.07
C THR A 118 5.60 -8.15 -7.90
N ALA A 119 4.71 -8.91 -7.26
CA ALA A 119 4.85 -10.35 -7.07
C ALA A 119 6.17 -10.80 -6.38
N SER A 120 6.67 -9.99 -5.45
CA SER A 120 7.80 -10.38 -4.59
C SER A 120 7.44 -11.59 -3.73
N THR A 121 8.43 -12.42 -3.47
CA THR A 121 8.30 -13.52 -2.52
C THR A 121 8.62 -13.01 -1.12
N VAL A 122 7.63 -13.01 -0.23
CA VAL A 122 7.80 -12.70 1.19
C VAL A 122 7.82 -14.01 1.97
N ASN A 123 8.81 -14.16 2.86
CA ASN A 123 8.87 -15.24 3.84
C ASN A 123 8.84 -14.64 5.25
N ALA A 124 7.69 -14.73 5.91
CA ALA A 124 7.49 -14.21 7.26
C ALA A 124 8.13 -15.06 8.37
N THR A 125 8.56 -16.29 8.06
CA THR A 125 9.31 -17.13 9.02
C THR A 125 10.77 -16.69 9.11
N THR A 126 11.35 -16.33 7.97
CA THR A 126 12.75 -15.87 7.90
C THR A 126 12.88 -14.35 7.81
N HIS A 127 11.76 -13.62 7.85
CA HIS A 127 11.70 -12.16 7.71
C HIS A 127 12.48 -11.66 6.49
N SER A 128 12.13 -12.16 5.31
CA SER A 128 12.81 -11.82 4.06
C SER A 128 11.84 -11.52 2.93
N VAL A 129 12.23 -10.60 2.05
CA VAL A 129 11.53 -10.31 0.79
C VAL A 129 12.52 -10.34 -0.37
N SER A 130 12.12 -10.91 -1.50
CA SER A 130 12.97 -11.00 -2.69
C SER A 130 12.19 -10.89 -3.98
N ASN A 131 12.85 -10.44 -5.04
CA ASN A 131 12.33 -10.41 -6.40
C ASN A 131 13.45 -10.60 -7.43
N THR A 132 13.09 -11.05 -8.62
CA THR A 132 14.00 -11.16 -9.76
C THR A 132 13.94 -9.88 -10.58
N LEU A 133 15.09 -9.23 -10.71
CA LEU A 133 15.25 -7.98 -11.45
C LEU A 133 15.91 -8.27 -12.80
N THR A 134 15.50 -7.52 -13.82
CA THR A 134 16.07 -7.61 -15.17
C THR A 134 16.63 -6.25 -15.56
N ASN A 135 17.95 -6.17 -15.69
CA ASN A 135 18.70 -5.00 -16.12
C ASN A 135 18.31 -3.69 -15.40
N GLN A 136 18.25 -3.75 -14.06
CA GLN A 136 17.87 -2.61 -13.24
C GLN A 136 19.09 -1.92 -12.62
N PRO A 137 19.14 -0.57 -12.66
CA PRO A 137 20.17 0.18 -11.95
C PRO A 137 19.83 0.22 -10.46
N LEU A 138 20.69 -0.37 -9.63
CA LEU A 138 20.55 -0.40 -8.18
C LEU A 138 21.51 0.59 -7.56
N ALA A 139 20.98 1.72 -7.12
CA ALA A 139 21.61 2.61 -6.16
C ALA A 139 21.07 2.37 -4.75
N VAL A 140 19.79 2.03 -4.64
CA VAL A 140 19.15 1.67 -3.37
C VAL A 140 18.41 0.35 -3.53
N VAL A 141 18.46 -0.50 -2.50
CA VAL A 141 17.65 -1.72 -2.38
C VAL A 141 17.04 -1.76 -0.98
N THR A 142 15.73 -1.98 -0.89
CA THR A 142 14.96 -2.03 0.36
C THR A 142 13.67 -2.83 0.14
N ALA A 143 12.72 -2.71 1.07
CA ALA A 143 11.35 -3.18 0.90
C ALA A 143 10.35 -2.04 1.11
N SER A 144 9.21 -2.14 0.44
CA SER A 144 8.07 -1.24 0.55
C SER A 144 6.78 -2.02 0.36
N ALA A 145 5.62 -1.42 0.62
CA ALA A 145 4.34 -1.94 0.16
C ALA A 145 3.63 -0.91 -0.72
N LEU A 146 2.70 -1.39 -1.55
CA LEU A 146 1.72 -0.57 -2.25
C LEU A 146 0.37 -0.66 -1.53
N PRO A 147 -0.49 0.37 -1.62
CA PRO A 147 -1.84 0.31 -1.08
C PRO A 147 -2.64 -0.87 -1.62
N ASP A 148 -3.58 -1.38 -0.82
CA ASP A 148 -4.60 -2.36 -1.23
C ASP A 148 -5.93 -1.89 -0.64
N PHE A 149 -6.88 -1.52 -1.50
CA PHE A 149 -8.15 -0.98 -1.06
C PHE A 149 -9.26 -2.01 -1.19
N ILE A 150 -10.17 -2.00 -0.20
CA ILE A 150 -11.40 -2.81 -0.25
C ILE A 150 -12.61 -1.93 0.07
N PRO A 151 -13.68 -1.97 -0.75
CA PRO A 151 -14.93 -1.36 -0.39
C PRO A 151 -15.77 -2.31 0.46
N ILE A 152 -16.53 -1.75 1.40
CA ILE A 152 -17.62 -2.43 2.10
C ILE A 152 -18.87 -1.57 1.94
N LEU A 153 -19.84 -2.07 1.19
CA LEU A 153 -21.11 -1.43 0.92
C LEU A 153 -22.18 -1.96 1.88
N SER A 154 -23.00 -1.05 2.38
CA SER A 154 -24.20 -1.40 3.15
C SER A 154 -25.38 -0.54 2.73
N THR A 155 -26.54 -1.15 2.60
CA THR A 155 -27.81 -0.49 2.30
C THR A 155 -28.83 -0.69 3.41
N LEU A 156 -29.57 0.38 3.75
CA LEU A 156 -30.61 0.32 4.78
C LEU A 156 -31.82 1.19 4.39
N PRO A 157 -33.07 0.68 4.49
CA PRO A 157 -33.42 -0.71 4.81
C PRO A 157 -33.24 -1.67 3.62
N ALA A 158 -32.94 -2.95 3.91
CA ALA A 158 -32.78 -4.01 2.91
C ALA A 158 -34.13 -4.57 2.38
N THR A 159 -35.25 -4.19 3.00
CA THR A 159 -36.60 -4.55 2.52
C THR A 159 -37.46 -3.29 2.43
N GLN A 160 -38.12 -3.12 1.29
CA GLN A 160 -38.85 -1.90 0.95
C GLN A 160 -40.24 -2.21 0.37
N TYR A 161 -41.20 -1.31 0.61
CA TYR A 161 -42.58 -1.43 0.14
C TYR A 161 -42.99 -0.15 -0.59
N GLY A 162 -43.40 -0.29 -1.84
CA GLY A 162 -43.71 0.84 -2.70
C GLY A 162 -42.50 1.74 -2.95
N THR A 163 -42.78 3.01 -3.28
CA THR A 163 -41.73 4.03 -3.38
C THR A 163 -41.24 4.41 -1.99
N SER A 164 -39.98 4.16 -1.69
CA SER A 164 -39.42 4.41 -0.36
C SER A 164 -37.98 4.92 -0.39
N THR A 165 -37.56 5.53 0.71
CA THR A 165 -36.20 6.02 0.88
C THR A 165 -35.29 4.96 1.47
N PHE A 166 -34.02 5.03 1.11
CA PHE A 166 -32.97 4.21 1.70
C PHE A 166 -31.65 4.96 1.74
N THR A 167 -30.65 4.34 2.36
CA THR A 167 -29.29 4.86 2.42
C THR A 167 -28.34 3.81 1.88
N ALA A 168 -27.28 4.27 1.22
CA ALA A 168 -26.15 3.45 0.81
C ALA A 168 -24.89 4.09 1.39
N VAL A 169 -24.10 3.33 2.14
CA VAL A 169 -22.83 3.78 2.71
C VAL A 169 -21.73 2.84 2.23
N VAL A 170 -20.65 3.41 1.71
CA VAL A 170 -19.45 2.67 1.30
C VAL A 170 -18.31 3.10 2.20
N ASP A 171 -17.74 2.14 2.91
CA ASP A 171 -16.49 2.26 3.64
C ASP A 171 -15.35 1.76 2.75
N VAL A 172 -14.29 2.56 2.54
CA VAL A 172 -13.09 2.15 1.80
C VAL A 172 -11.93 2.02 2.79
N TYR A 173 -11.39 0.81 2.94
CA TYR A 173 -10.27 0.50 3.84
C TYR A 173 -8.99 0.28 3.06
N GLU A 174 -7.85 0.69 3.63
CA GLU A 174 -6.51 0.33 3.18
C GLU A 174 -5.97 -0.85 4.02
N LEU A 175 -5.51 -1.93 3.38
CA LEU A 175 -5.17 -3.20 4.04
C LEU A 175 -3.67 -3.43 4.29
N ASN A 176 -2.80 -2.77 3.53
CA ASN A 176 -1.37 -3.06 3.51
C ASN A 176 -0.54 -2.14 4.42
N ALA A 177 -1.21 -1.25 5.15
CA ALA A 177 -0.60 -0.16 5.88
C ALA A 177 0.23 0.79 4.99
N ALA A 178 -0.05 0.81 3.70
CA ALA A 178 0.63 1.65 2.74
C ALA A 178 -0.19 2.92 2.46
N PRO A 179 0.29 4.10 2.85
CA PRO A 179 -0.42 5.34 2.56
C PRO A 179 -0.43 5.60 1.05
N THR A 180 -1.39 6.39 0.61
CA THR A 180 -1.38 7.01 -0.71
C THR A 180 -1.66 8.50 -0.64
N SER A 181 -1.09 9.24 -1.58
CA SER A 181 -1.40 10.63 -1.91
C SER A 181 -2.17 10.74 -3.23
N ALA A 182 -2.31 9.64 -3.97
CA ALA A 182 -3.04 9.61 -5.23
C ALA A 182 -4.56 9.54 -4.97
N ALA A 183 -5.33 9.83 -6.01
CA ALA A 183 -6.78 9.81 -5.94
C ALA A 183 -7.32 8.37 -5.84
N VAL A 184 -8.26 8.14 -4.93
CA VAL A 184 -9.03 6.90 -4.81
C VAL A 184 -10.43 7.15 -5.35
N THR A 185 -10.83 6.40 -6.37
CA THR A 185 -12.10 6.57 -7.09
C THR A 185 -12.96 5.33 -6.93
N VAL A 186 -14.23 5.52 -6.60
CA VAL A 186 -15.25 4.48 -6.42
C VAL A 186 -16.41 4.74 -7.36
N TYR A 187 -16.83 3.70 -8.06
CA TYR A 187 -18.02 3.67 -8.90
C TYR A 187 -19.17 3.02 -8.15
N ILE A 188 -20.37 3.61 -8.27
CA ILE A 188 -21.64 2.99 -7.86
C ILE A 188 -22.50 2.86 -9.12
N ALA A 189 -22.91 1.64 -9.45
CA ALA A 189 -23.76 1.42 -10.63
C ALA A 189 -25.12 2.12 -10.47
N LYS A 190 -25.58 2.79 -11.53
CA LYS A 190 -26.93 3.34 -11.60
C LYS A 190 -27.94 2.26 -11.95
N ASP A 191 -29.12 2.36 -11.37
CA ASP A 191 -30.27 1.54 -11.73
C ASP A 191 -31.47 2.45 -12.03
N PRO A 192 -32.27 2.20 -13.09
CA PRO A 192 -33.42 3.03 -13.44
C PRO A 192 -34.48 3.17 -12.34
N LEU A 193 -34.57 2.21 -11.41
CA LEU A 193 -35.50 2.24 -10.28
C LEU A 193 -34.97 3.06 -9.10
N VAL A 194 -33.69 3.45 -9.12
CA VAL A 194 -33.02 4.11 -8.00
C VAL A 194 -32.46 5.47 -8.39
N ALA A 195 -32.79 6.48 -7.60
CA ALA A 195 -32.13 7.77 -7.63
C ALA A 195 -31.31 7.97 -6.35
N LEU A 196 -29.98 8.02 -6.45
CA LEU A 196 -29.09 8.37 -5.34
C LEU A 196 -28.75 9.86 -5.35
N SER A 197 -28.55 10.40 -4.15
CA SER A 197 -28.17 11.79 -3.90
C SER A 197 -27.04 11.87 -2.89
N PHE A 198 -26.15 12.85 -3.07
CA PHE A 198 -24.99 13.07 -2.23
C PHE A 198 -25.06 14.44 -1.57
N ASN A 199 -24.84 14.48 -0.25
CA ASN A 199 -24.71 15.73 0.49
C ASN A 199 -23.30 15.82 1.08
N ALA A 200 -22.47 16.69 0.51
CA ALA A 200 -21.07 16.90 0.90
C ALA A 200 -20.89 17.34 2.36
N ARG A 201 -21.92 17.85 3.02
CA ARG A 201 -21.86 18.28 4.44
C ARG A 201 -22.25 17.18 5.42
N SER A 202 -22.71 16.02 4.95
CA SER A 202 -23.14 14.94 5.84
C SER A 202 -21.94 14.31 6.54
N VAL A 203 -22.06 14.16 7.85
CA VAL A 203 -21.11 13.41 8.69
C VAL A 203 -21.72 12.11 9.21
N LEU A 204 -23.01 11.88 8.95
CA LEU A 204 -23.77 10.70 9.34
C LEU A 204 -24.79 10.36 8.25
N VAL A 205 -24.80 9.12 7.77
CA VAL A 205 -25.80 8.60 6.82
C VAL A 205 -26.12 7.16 7.21
N GLY A 206 -27.41 6.81 7.29
CA GLY A 206 -27.82 5.45 7.64
C GLY A 206 -27.32 4.97 9.02
N GLY A 207 -27.08 5.89 9.96
CA GLY A 207 -26.50 5.58 11.28
C GLY A 207 -24.99 5.34 11.28
N LYS A 208 -24.32 5.44 10.13
CA LYS A 208 -22.85 5.33 10.01
C LYS A 208 -22.20 6.71 9.87
N VAL A 209 -21.04 6.88 10.50
CA VAL A 209 -20.20 8.08 10.34
C VAL A 209 -19.60 8.06 8.95
N VAL A 210 -19.69 9.18 8.25
CA VAL A 210 -19.14 9.34 6.89
C VAL A 210 -18.31 10.61 6.79
N GLN A 211 -17.42 10.69 5.81
CA GLN A 211 -16.62 11.87 5.54
C GLN A 211 -16.96 12.48 4.18
N ASN A 212 -18.25 12.69 3.88
CA ASN A 212 -18.69 13.21 2.57
C ASN A 212 -17.94 14.49 2.15
N GLY A 213 -17.55 15.34 3.09
CA GLY A 213 -16.76 16.55 2.77
C GLY A 213 -15.37 16.29 2.20
N SER A 214 -14.87 15.06 2.28
CA SER A 214 -13.60 14.60 1.69
C SER A 214 -13.76 13.95 0.31
N TRP A 215 -14.98 13.84 -0.20
CA TRP A 215 -15.29 13.17 -1.47
C TRP A 215 -15.85 14.17 -2.49
N GLY A 216 -15.27 14.17 -3.69
CA GLY A 216 -15.92 14.72 -4.88
C GLY A 216 -16.96 13.73 -5.39
N PHE A 217 -18.10 14.23 -5.87
CA PHE A 217 -19.20 13.44 -6.41
C PHE A 217 -19.52 13.92 -7.83
N ASP A 218 -19.52 13.00 -8.78
CA ASP A 218 -19.91 13.21 -10.17
C ASP A 218 -21.04 12.25 -10.55
N SER A 219 -22.16 12.81 -10.99
CA SER A 219 -23.34 12.06 -11.44
C SER A 219 -23.61 12.23 -12.94
N SER A 220 -22.70 12.84 -13.70
CA SER A 220 -22.84 13.13 -15.12
C SER A 220 -22.74 11.90 -16.01
N ASN A 221 -22.08 10.84 -15.54
CA ASN A 221 -21.99 9.56 -16.26
C ASN A 221 -23.35 8.83 -16.25
N ASP A 222 -23.78 8.30 -17.40
CA ASP A 222 -25.08 7.63 -17.52
C ASP A 222 -25.18 6.31 -16.73
N ASN A 223 -24.05 5.65 -16.51
CA ASN A 223 -24.00 4.30 -15.92
C ASN A 223 -23.56 4.30 -14.45
N PHE A 224 -22.85 5.34 -13.98
CA PHE A 224 -22.24 5.36 -12.66
C PHE A 224 -22.43 6.68 -11.92
N TYR A 225 -22.52 6.57 -10.59
CA TYR A 225 -22.10 7.65 -9.70
C TYR A 225 -20.61 7.46 -9.41
N ILE A 226 -19.82 8.52 -9.56
CA ILE A 226 -18.37 8.49 -9.38
C ILE A 226 -18.02 9.30 -8.14
N LEU A 227 -17.33 8.67 -7.19
CA LEU A 227 -16.85 9.33 -5.99
C LEU A 227 -15.33 9.26 -5.91
N THR A 228 -14.69 10.40 -5.68
CA THR A 228 -13.23 10.49 -5.64
C THR A 228 -12.76 11.20 -4.38
N THR A 229 -11.78 10.62 -3.68
CA THR A 229 -11.09 11.28 -2.56
C THR A 229 -9.59 11.36 -2.83
N GLN A 230 -8.92 12.32 -2.19
CA GLN A 230 -7.47 12.48 -2.29
C GLN A 230 -6.79 11.87 -1.07
N GLY A 231 -5.91 10.93 -1.34
CA GLY A 231 -5.06 10.32 -0.35
C GLY A 231 -5.78 9.46 0.71
N MET A 232 -5.04 8.52 1.25
CA MET A 232 -5.45 7.69 2.37
C MET A 232 -4.21 7.36 3.21
N THR A 233 -4.36 7.40 4.54
CA THR A 233 -3.28 6.95 5.42
C THR A 233 -3.18 5.43 5.39
N GLY A 234 -2.00 4.86 5.65
CA GLY A 234 -1.86 3.42 5.83
C GLY A 234 -2.75 2.92 6.97
N GLN A 235 -3.45 1.79 6.75
CA GLN A 235 -4.49 1.23 7.63
C GLN A 235 -5.65 2.19 7.91
N GLY A 236 -5.76 3.27 7.13
CA GLY A 236 -6.85 4.23 7.22
C GLY A 236 -8.12 3.69 6.57
N HIS A 237 -9.21 4.39 6.80
CA HIS A 237 -10.42 4.24 6.01
C HIS A 237 -11.06 5.60 5.75
N LYS A 238 -11.84 5.68 4.68
CA LYS A 238 -12.73 6.80 4.38
C LYS A 238 -14.06 6.24 3.91
N ALA A 239 -15.14 6.84 4.39
CA ALA A 239 -16.49 6.45 4.05
C ALA A 239 -17.24 7.61 3.38
N PHE A 240 -18.16 7.27 2.48
CA PHE A 240 -19.15 8.19 1.97
C PHE A 240 -20.55 7.58 2.07
N GLY A 241 -21.55 8.44 2.23
CA GLY A 241 -22.95 8.06 2.31
C GLY A 241 -23.80 8.78 1.28
N LEU A 242 -24.71 8.03 0.68
CA LEU A 242 -25.71 8.47 -0.28
C LEU A 242 -27.11 8.23 0.30
N THR A 243 -28.03 9.14 0.02
CA THR A 243 -29.47 8.96 0.28
C THR A 243 -30.17 8.63 -1.04
N GLY A 244 -30.99 7.59 -1.03
CA GLY A 244 -31.64 7.04 -2.21
C GLY A 244 -33.16 7.03 -2.12
N VAL A 245 -33.82 7.05 -3.28
CA VAL A 245 -35.25 6.72 -3.44
C VAL A 245 -35.35 5.54 -4.40
N LEU A 246 -35.99 4.46 -3.98
CA LEU A 246 -36.37 3.33 -4.82
C LEU A 246 -37.81 3.53 -5.30
N THR A 247 -38.06 3.37 -6.60
CA THR A 247 -39.38 3.54 -7.23
C THR A 247 -39.75 2.28 -8.04
N PRO A 248 -40.22 1.21 -7.39
CA PRO A 248 -40.45 -0.08 -8.05
C PRO A 248 -41.78 -0.16 -8.82
N GLY A 249 -42.63 0.87 -8.72
CA GLY A 249 -43.99 0.87 -9.27
C GLY A 249 -44.85 -0.26 -8.68
N ASN A 250 -45.56 -0.99 -9.55
CA ASN A 250 -46.44 -2.10 -9.15
C ASN A 250 -45.75 -3.48 -9.17
N THR A 251 -44.41 -3.50 -9.12
CA THR A 251 -43.62 -4.73 -9.22
C THR A 251 -43.10 -5.20 -7.87
N LYS A 252 -42.56 -6.42 -7.83
CA LYS A 252 -41.79 -6.95 -6.70
C LYS A 252 -40.55 -7.63 -7.24
N GLY A 253 -39.47 -7.64 -6.48
CA GLY A 253 -38.22 -8.21 -6.92
C GLY A 253 -37.08 -7.93 -5.95
N SER A 254 -35.88 -8.07 -6.47
CA SER A 254 -34.64 -7.73 -5.78
C SER A 254 -33.80 -6.84 -6.69
N LEU A 255 -33.14 -5.87 -6.09
CA LEU A 255 -32.17 -5.00 -6.73
C LEU A 255 -30.83 -5.19 -6.03
N THR A 256 -29.74 -5.09 -6.80
CA THR A 256 -28.38 -5.07 -6.26
C THR A 256 -27.78 -3.68 -6.45
N ILE A 257 -27.32 -3.07 -5.36
CA ILE A 257 -26.42 -1.91 -5.43
C ILE A 257 -25.00 -2.45 -5.38
N ALA A 258 -24.15 -2.04 -6.31
CA ALA A 258 -22.76 -2.46 -6.37
C ALA A 258 -21.82 -1.26 -6.28
N SER A 259 -20.74 -1.44 -5.53
CA SER A 259 -19.62 -0.51 -5.46
C SER A 259 -18.37 -1.16 -6.04
N THR A 260 -17.55 -0.38 -6.74
CA THR A 260 -16.28 -0.86 -7.27
C THR A 260 -15.23 0.24 -7.24
N ILE A 261 -14.09 -0.03 -6.62
CA ILE A 261 -12.92 0.85 -6.67
C ILE A 261 -12.31 0.75 -8.07
N ALA A 262 -12.05 1.90 -8.70
CA ALA A 262 -11.45 1.96 -10.03
C ALA A 262 -10.08 1.25 -10.03
N GLY A 263 -9.82 0.43 -11.05
CA GLY A 263 -8.55 -0.29 -11.14
C GLY A 263 -7.35 0.66 -11.11
N VAL A 264 -6.33 0.31 -10.30
CA VAL A 264 -5.09 1.08 -10.11
C VAL A 264 -5.29 2.43 -9.38
N SER A 265 -6.50 2.72 -8.88
CA SER A 265 -6.74 3.95 -8.13
C SER A 265 -5.91 3.98 -6.85
N GLY A 266 -5.42 5.16 -6.47
CA GLY A 266 -4.57 5.30 -5.30
C GLY A 266 -3.22 4.59 -5.39
N GLY A 267 -2.84 4.03 -6.55
CA GLY A 267 -1.60 3.28 -6.74
C GLY A 267 -1.65 1.83 -6.26
N GLU A 268 -2.83 1.30 -5.94
CA GLU A 268 -2.98 -0.13 -5.69
C GLU A 268 -2.78 -0.95 -6.97
N LEU A 269 -2.45 -2.23 -6.84
CA LEU A 269 -2.33 -3.14 -7.99
C LEU A 269 -3.18 -4.41 -7.85
N LYS A 270 -3.72 -4.66 -6.67
CA LYS A 270 -4.55 -5.82 -6.40
C LYS A 270 -6.01 -5.44 -6.57
N ILE A 271 -6.56 -5.74 -7.74
CA ILE A 271 -7.92 -5.35 -8.12
C ILE A 271 -8.97 -6.43 -7.84
N THR A 272 -8.58 -7.58 -7.30
CA THR A 272 -9.47 -8.74 -7.14
C THR A 272 -10.43 -8.63 -5.97
N ASN A 273 -10.21 -7.66 -5.08
CA ASN A 273 -11.03 -7.34 -3.91
C ASN A 273 -11.65 -5.93 -4.01
N ASN A 274 -11.69 -5.34 -5.20
CA ASN A 274 -12.14 -3.97 -5.39
C ASN A 274 -13.66 -3.82 -5.52
N SER A 275 -14.44 -4.87 -5.33
CA SER A 275 -15.89 -4.83 -5.55
C SER A 275 -16.65 -5.43 -4.37
N ASP A 276 -17.75 -4.78 -4.04
CA ASP A 276 -18.73 -5.26 -3.06
C ASP A 276 -20.14 -4.88 -3.51
N ALA A 277 -21.14 -5.66 -3.09
CA ALA A 277 -22.52 -5.48 -3.51
C ALA A 277 -23.51 -5.87 -2.42
N ASP A 278 -24.61 -5.12 -2.32
CA ASP A 278 -25.67 -5.37 -1.35
C ASP A 278 -27.04 -5.45 -2.03
N LYS A 279 -27.94 -6.26 -1.47
CA LYS A 279 -29.24 -6.58 -2.06
C LYS A 279 -30.38 -5.92 -1.31
N ILE A 280 -31.26 -5.25 -2.06
CA ILE A 280 -32.51 -4.69 -1.57
C ILE A 280 -33.67 -5.49 -2.15
N ASP A 281 -34.49 -6.08 -1.29
CA ASP A 281 -35.76 -6.70 -1.68
C ASP A 281 -36.89 -5.66 -1.64
N TYR A 282 -37.75 -5.67 -2.65
CA TYR A 282 -38.85 -4.71 -2.74
C TYR A 282 -40.15 -5.36 -3.14
N PHE A 283 -41.24 -4.80 -2.63
CA PHE A 283 -42.60 -5.26 -2.85
C PHE A 283 -43.49 -4.09 -3.26
N LYS A 284 -44.50 -4.38 -4.07
CA LYS A 284 -45.62 -3.45 -4.27
C LYS A 284 -46.31 -3.20 -2.92
N GLN A 285 -46.83 -1.98 -2.76
CA GLN A 285 -47.70 -1.65 -1.65
C GLN A 285 -49.08 -2.30 -1.81
#